data_AF-A0ABD5XTW3-F1
#
_entry.id   AF-A0ABD5XTW3-F1
#
_cell.length_a   1.000
_cell.length_b   1.000
_cell.length_c   1.000
_cell.angle_alpha   90.00
_cell.angle_beta   90.00
_cell.angle_gamma   90.00
#
_symmetry.space_group_name_H-M   'P 1'
#
loop_
_entity.id
_entity.type
_entity.pdbx_description
1 polymer ?
#
loop_
_entity_poly.entity_id
_entity_poly.type
_entity_poly.pdbx_seq_one_letter_code
_entity_poly.pdbx_strand_id
1 'polypeptide(L)' 'MSSTLDETAAADHTRRHMTTLLLEERDDEWIVTQGGVDIEGEGPTAAAAAADYCRKIEHAE' A
#
# COMPACT_ATOMS: atom_id res chain seq x y z
N MET A 1 -15.91 -21.29 31.16
CA MET A 1 -17.04 -20.60 30.50
C MET A 1 -17.22 -19.28 31.22
N SER A 2 -16.80 -18.11 30.76
CA SER A 2 -16.17 -17.63 29.53
C SER A 2 -15.30 -16.45 29.96
N SER A 3 -14.03 -16.40 29.55
CA SER A 3 -13.23 -15.17 29.65
C SER A 3 -13.49 -14.36 28.39
N THR A 4 -14.16 -13.23 28.55
CA THR A 4 -14.38 -12.23 27.51
C THR A 4 -13.03 -11.59 27.18
N LEU A 5 -12.34 -12.15 26.19
CA LEU A 5 -11.23 -11.49 25.51
C LEU A 5 -11.75 -11.11 24.13
N ASP A 6 -12.33 -9.93 24.03
CA ASP A 6 -12.26 -9.20 22.78
C ASP A 6 -11.79 -7.80 23.12
N GLU A 7 -10.47 -7.76 23.17
CA GLU A 7 -9.58 -6.63 23.02
C GLU A 7 -10.29 -5.39 22.47
N THR A 8 -10.60 -4.46 23.37
CA THR A 8 -10.66 -3.04 23.04
C THR A 8 -9.35 -2.70 22.35
N ALA A 9 -9.30 -2.83 21.03
CA ALA A 9 -8.30 -2.22 20.17
C ALA A 9 -8.46 -0.72 20.37
N ALA A 10 -7.81 -0.23 21.42
CA ALA A 10 -7.70 1.16 21.75
C ALA A 10 -7.21 1.85 20.48
N ALA A 11 -8.09 2.66 19.89
CA ALA A 11 -7.79 3.52 18.77
C ALA A 11 -6.67 4.47 19.22
N ASP A 12 -5.43 4.06 18.96
CA ASP A 12 -4.24 4.86 19.19
C ASP A 12 -4.24 5.96 18.12
N HIS A 13 -4.89 7.08 18.46
CA HIS A 13 -5.01 8.29 17.65
C HIS A 13 -3.69 9.08 17.53
N THR A 14 -2.55 8.40 17.56
CA THR A 14 -1.33 8.94 16.96
C THR A 14 -1.66 9.11 15.48
N ARG A 15 -1.75 10.35 14.96
CA ARG A 15 -2.04 10.59 13.53
C ARG A 15 -0.93 9.99 12.68
N ARG A 16 -1.06 8.70 12.34
CA ARG A 16 -0.13 8.00 11.47
C ARG A 16 -0.42 8.52 10.08
N HIS A 17 0.52 9.29 9.52
CA HIS A 17 0.51 9.66 8.10
C HIS A 17 0.71 8.38 7.29
N MET A 18 -0.37 7.62 7.12
CA MET A 18 -0.37 6.37 6.38
C MET A 18 -1.08 6.60 5.05
N THR A 19 -0.54 5.95 4.03
CA THR A 19 -1.20 5.79 2.74
C THR A 19 -1.22 4.31 2.39
N THR A 20 -2.08 3.94 1.46
CA THR A 20 -2.22 2.57 0.99
C THR A 20 -1.84 2.52 -0.48
N LEU A 21 -0.93 1.61 -0.80
CA LEU A 21 -0.64 1.21 -2.17
C LEU A 21 -1.49 -0.02 -2.49
N LEU A 22 -2.22 0.02 -3.60
CA LEU A 22 -2.94 -1.13 -4.14
C LEU A 22 -2.04 -1.80 -5.16
N LEU A 23 -1.83 -3.11 -4.99
CA LEU A 23 -1.02 -3.93 -5.89
C LEU A 23 -1.94 -4.96 -6.54
N GLU A 24 -2.03 -4.91 -7.87
CA GLU A 24 -2.87 -5.81 -8.66
C GLU A 24 -2.01 -6.57 -9.67
N GLU A 25 -2.25 -7.87 -9.80
CA GLU A 25 -1.68 -8.69 -10.86
C GLU A 25 -2.60 -8.63 -12.09
N ARG A 26 -2.04 -8.29 -13.25
CA ARG A 26 -2.71 -8.23 -14.56
C ARG A 26 -1.83 -8.89 -15.61
N ASP A 27 -2.33 -9.96 -16.23
CA ASP A 27 -1.70 -10.64 -17.36
C ASP A 27 -0.17 -10.85 -17.19
N ASP A 28 0.22 -11.46 -16.05
CA ASP A 28 1.60 -11.77 -15.64
C ASP A 28 2.48 -10.57 -15.21
N GLU A 29 1.91 -9.38 -15.06
CA GLU A 29 2.57 -8.19 -14.53
C GLU A 29 1.87 -7.65 -13.27
N TRP A 30 2.64 -7.04 -12.37
CA TRP A 30 2.11 -6.36 -11.20
C TRP A 30 2.08 -4.86 -11.44
N ILE A 31 0.94 -4.25 -11.13
CA ILE A 31 0.74 -2.81 -11.15
C ILE A 31 0.50 -2.31 -9.73
N VAL A 32 1.14 -1.21 -9.36
CA VAL A 32 0.95 -0.50 -8.09
C VAL A 32 0.32 0.85 -8.35
N THR A 33 -0.73 1.16 -7.61
CA THR A 33 -1.41 2.46 -7.63
C THR A 33 -1.58 3.01 -6.22
N GLN A 34 -1.67 4.33 -6.09
CA GLN A 34 -2.02 5.01 -4.84
C GLN A 34 -3.21 5.94 -5.07
N GLY A 35 -4.19 5.88 -4.16
CA GLY A 35 -5.33 6.80 -4.23
C GLY A 35 -4.87 8.27 -4.19
N GLY A 36 -5.25 9.03 -5.22
CA GLY A 36 -4.93 10.45 -5.33
C GLY A 36 -3.54 10.77 -5.91
N VAL A 37 -2.84 9.78 -6.44
CA VAL A 37 -1.56 9.97 -7.14
C VAL A 37 -1.68 9.38 -8.55
N ASP A 38 -1.43 10.21 -9.57
CA ASP A 38 -1.53 9.83 -10.98
C ASP A 38 -0.21 9.20 -11.49
N ILE A 39 0.29 8.23 -10.73
CA ILE A 39 1.52 7.49 -11.02
C ILE A 39 1.24 6.02 -10.75
N GLU A 40 1.63 5.18 -11.70
CA GLU A 40 1.59 3.74 -11.57
C GLU A 40 3.00 3.18 -11.55
N GLY A 41 3.27 2.22 -10.67
CA GLY A 41 4.50 1.42 -10.70
C GLY A 41 4.24 0.06 -11.31
N GLU A 42 5.20 -0.48 -12.04
CA GLU A 42 5.02 -1.74 -12.78
C GLU A 42 6.19 -2.69 -12.52
N GLY A 43 5.93 -4.00 -12.60
CA GLY A 43 7.01 -4.98 -12.59
C GLY A 43 6.55 -6.43 -12.51
N PRO A 44 7.48 -7.39 -12.67
CA PRO A 44 7.14 -8.83 -12.71
C PRO A 44 6.73 -9.41 -11.35
N THR A 45 6.83 -8.63 -10.28
CA THR A 45 6.41 -9.02 -8.93
C THR A 45 5.84 -7.80 -8.22
N ALA A 46 4.98 -8.03 -7.23
CA ALA A 46 4.43 -6.98 -6.37
C ALA A 46 5.52 -6.05 -5.80
N ALA A 47 6.63 -6.64 -5.32
CA ALA A 47 7.75 -5.87 -4.75
C ALA A 47 8.51 -5.05 -5.80
N ALA A 48 8.70 -5.60 -7.01
CA ALA A 48 9.33 -4.88 -8.11
C ALA A 48 8.48 -3.68 -8.55
N ALA A 49 7.17 -3.88 -8.65
CA ALA A 49 6.23 -2.83 -9.01
C ALA A 49 6.15 -1.72 -7.93
N ALA A 50 6.23 -2.08 -6.64
CA ALA A 50 6.32 -1.09 -5.56
C ALA A 50 7.64 -0.31 -5.59
N ALA A 51 8.76 -0.98 -5.87
CA ALA A 51 10.04 -0.31 -6.03
C ALA A 51 10.05 0.65 -7.23
N ASP A 52 9.41 0.26 -8.34
CA ASP A 52 9.23 1.10 -9.50
C ASP A 52 8.38 2.34 -9.20
N TYR A 53 7.24 2.16 -8.53
CA TYR A 53 6.39 3.26 -8.06
C TYR A 53 7.17 4.26 -7.22
N CYS A 54 7.92 3.80 -6.22
CA CYS A 54 8.72 4.69 -5.34
C CYS A 54 9.75 5.52 -6.13
N ARG A 55 10.40 4.93 -7.15
CA ARG A 55 11.34 5.66 -8.01
C ARG A 55 10.64 6.71 -8.87
N LYS A 56 9.48 6.38 -9.45
CA LYS A 56 8.68 7.33 -10.24
C LYS A 56 8.23 8.53 -9.38
N ILE A 57 7.82 8.29 -8.14
CA ILE A 57 7.44 9.33 -7.17
C ILE A 57 8.62 10.25 -6.85
N GLU A 58 9.83 9.71 -6.65
CA GLU A 58 11.03 10.51 -6.38
C GLU A 58 11.37 11.48 -7.52
N HIS A 59 10.92 11.19 -8.74
CA HIS A 59 11.17 11.98 -9.94
C HIS A 59 9.96 12.77 -10.45
N ALA A 60 8.82 12.73 -9.76
CA ALA A 60 7.62 13.48 -10.11
C ALA A 60 7.70 14.89 -9.50
N GLU A 61 7.88 15.92 -10.34
CA GLU A 61 7.85 17.35 -9.96
C GLU A 61 6.43 17.93 -9.94
#